data_AF-A0A1C2DD35-F1
#
_entry.id   AF-A0A1C2DD35-F1
#
_cell.length_a   1.000
_cell.length_b   1.000
_cell.length_c   1.000
_cell.angle_alpha   90.00
_cell.angle_beta   90.00
_cell.angle_gamma   90.00
#
_symmetry.space_group_name_H-M   'P 1'
#
loop_
_entity.id
_entity.type
_entity.pdbx_description
1 polymer ?
#
loop_
_entity_poly.entity_id
_entity_poly.type
_entity_poly.pdbx_seq_one_letter_code
_entity_poly.pdbx_strand_id
1 'polypeptide(L)'
;MQIGMIEGATRILGKSQGYAGLPLRDEMTNCSVGGENTPAMITAWLPTPKELEALNAGAAVHVRLIGTGHPPIMVEVGPVPGEH
;
A
#
# COMPACT_ATOMS: atom_id res chain seq x y z
N MET A 1 4.00 -7.73 -4.07
CA MET A 1 4.52 -7.38 -2.74
C MET A 1 3.70 -8.10 -1.69
N GLN A 2 4.20 -8.23 -0.47
CA GLN A 2 3.47 -8.84 0.64
C GLN A 2 2.97 -7.76 1.59
N ILE A 3 1.79 -7.97 2.20
CA ILE A 3 1.31 -7.07 3.27
C ILE A 3 2.23 -7.24 4.48
N GLY A 4 2.84 -6.15 4.92
CA GLY A 4 3.70 -6.10 6.09
C GLY A 4 2.92 -5.77 7.36
N MET A 5 3.26 -6.44 8.47
CA MET A 5 2.93 -5.91 9.79
C MET A 5 3.76 -4.65 10.05
N ILE A 6 3.10 -3.58 10.47
CA ILE A 6 3.77 -2.33 10.85
C ILE A 6 3.80 -2.20 12.36
N GLU A 7 4.88 -1.60 12.87
CA GLU A 7 5.01 -1.30 14.29
C GLU A 7 3.91 -0.32 14.72
N GLY A 8 3.26 -0.63 15.86
CA GLY A 8 2.19 0.21 16.40
C GLY A 8 0.89 0.15 15.59
N ALA A 9 0.64 -0.92 14.82
CA ALA A 9 -0.65 -1.12 14.16
C ALA A 9 -1.82 -1.01 15.16
N THR A 10 -2.77 -0.13 14.88
CA THR A 10 -3.94 0.16 15.72
C THR A 10 -5.14 -0.72 15.37
N ARG A 11 -5.19 -1.23 14.13
CA ARG A 11 -6.29 -2.10 13.64
C ARG A 11 -5.87 -2.96 12.46
N ILE A 12 -6.66 -3.98 12.16
CA ILE A 12 -6.54 -4.83 10.97
C ILE A 12 -7.88 -4.80 10.23
N LEU A 13 -7.89 -4.35 8.98
CA LEU A 13 -9.10 -4.24 8.15
C LEU A 13 -9.18 -5.33 7.07
N GLY A 14 -10.34 -5.49 6.44
CA GLY A 14 -10.54 -6.33 5.25
C GLY A 14 -10.71 -7.83 5.51
N LYS A 15 -10.20 -8.37 6.63
CA LYS A 15 -10.26 -9.82 6.93
C LYS A 15 -11.68 -10.39 6.96
N SER A 16 -12.64 -9.69 7.56
CA SER A 16 -14.04 -10.13 7.63
C SER A 16 -14.78 -10.09 6.29
N GLN A 17 -14.19 -9.43 5.28
CA GLN A 17 -14.74 -9.30 3.93
C GLN A 17 -14.12 -10.32 2.95
N GLY A 18 -13.27 -11.23 3.45
CA GLY A 18 -12.58 -12.25 2.63
C GLY A 18 -11.23 -11.81 2.07
N TYR A 19 -10.75 -10.60 2.36
CA TYR A 19 -9.42 -10.14 1.95
C TYR A 19 -8.33 -10.58 2.94
N ALA A 20 -7.07 -10.53 2.49
CA ALA A 20 -5.94 -10.55 3.41
C ALA A 20 -6.06 -9.37 4.39
N GLY A 21 -5.91 -9.63 5.69
CA GLY A 21 -6.02 -8.59 6.71
C GLY A 21 -4.97 -7.50 6.47
N LEU A 22 -5.39 -6.24 6.45
CA LEU A 22 -4.51 -5.08 6.23
C LEU A 22 -4.25 -4.38 7.58
N PRO A 23 -3.05 -4.54 8.16
CA PRO A 23 -2.64 -3.82 9.36
C PRO A 23 -2.50 -2.34 9.04
N LEU A 24 -3.15 -1.49 9.84
CA LEU A 24 -3.09 -0.04 9.72
C LEU A 24 -2.71 0.56 11.06
N ARG A 25 -2.01 1.68 11.01
CA ARG A 25 -1.76 2.57 12.15
C ARG A 25 -2.38 3.92 11.82
N ASP A 26 -3.19 4.42 12.74
CA ASP A 26 -3.67 5.79 12.70
C ASP A 26 -2.56 6.74 13.15
N GLU A 27 -2.38 7.82 12.42
CA GLU A 27 -1.42 8.86 12.78
C GLU A 27 -1.89 10.23 12.32
N MET A 28 -1.30 11.26 12.91
CA MET A 28 -1.49 12.64 12.47
C MET A 28 -0.29 13.02 11.60
N THR A 29 -0.54 13.60 10.43
CA THR A 29 0.50 14.03 9.49
C THR A 29 0.26 15.47 9.05
N ASN A 30 1.31 16.14 8.60
CA ASN A 30 1.17 17.46 7.99
C ASN A 30 1.06 17.30 6.48
N CYS A 31 -0.10 17.65 5.92
CA CYS A 31 -0.39 17.53 4.49
C CYS A 31 -0.44 18.93 3.86
N SER A 32 0.18 19.12 2.70
CA SER A 32 0.17 20.42 2.00
C SER A 32 -1.23 20.87 1.57
N VAL A 33 -2.19 19.92 1.44
CA VAL A 33 -3.59 20.18 1.12
C VAL A 33 -4.48 20.17 2.36
N GLY A 34 -4.24 19.23 3.28
CA GLY A 34 -5.06 19.03 4.49
C GLY A 34 -4.68 19.92 5.69
N GLY A 35 -3.51 20.55 5.65
CA GLY A 35 -2.97 21.36 6.75
C GLY A 35 -2.18 20.54 7.78
N GLU A 36 -1.78 21.20 8.85
CA GLU A 36 -1.13 20.57 10.00
C GLU A 36 -2.09 19.64 10.75
N ASN A 37 -1.56 18.56 11.33
CA ASN A 37 -2.35 17.61 12.12
C ASN A 37 -3.55 17.03 11.35
N THR A 38 -3.34 16.65 10.10
CA THR A 38 -4.32 15.93 9.28
C THR A 38 -4.37 14.46 9.72
N PRO A 39 -5.56 13.89 10.03
CA PRO A 39 -5.71 12.46 10.28
C PRO A 39 -5.32 11.63 9.05
N ALA A 40 -4.48 10.62 9.26
CA ALA A 40 -4.00 9.73 8.22
C ALA A 40 -3.94 8.28 8.72
N MET A 41 -3.80 7.36 7.76
CA MET A 41 -3.60 5.94 8.01
C MET A 41 -2.39 5.47 7.23
N ILE A 42 -1.50 4.72 7.88
CA ILE A 42 -0.34 4.11 7.24
C ILE A 42 -0.42 2.59 7.30
N THR A 43 0.07 1.93 6.25
CA THR A 43 0.30 0.49 6.15
C THR A 43 1.58 0.23 5.36
N ALA A 44 2.08 -1.00 5.34
CA ALA A 44 3.30 -1.36 4.63
C ALA A 44 3.10 -2.50 3.65
N TRP A 45 3.82 -2.41 2.54
CA TRP A 45 4.03 -3.50 1.61
C TRP A 45 5.51 -3.77 1.49
N LEU A 46 5.88 -5.04 1.62
CA LEU A 46 7.26 -5.49 1.56
C LEU A 46 7.49 -6.17 0.20
N PRO A 47 8.40 -5.66 -0.63
CA PRO A 47 8.72 -6.31 -1.89
C PRO A 47 9.43 -7.64 -1.61
N THR A 48 9.16 -8.64 -2.45
CA THR A 48 10.03 -9.82 -2.55
C THR A 48 11.39 -9.44 -3.17
N PRO A 49 12.44 -10.26 -3.05
CA PRO A 49 13.74 -9.95 -3.68
C PRO A 49 13.64 -9.67 -5.18
N LYS A 50 12.86 -10.47 -5.91
CA LYS A 50 12.61 -10.27 -7.35
C LYS A 50 11.89 -8.95 -7.66
N GLU A 51 10.91 -8.59 -6.84
CA GLU A 51 10.21 -7.31 -6.98
C GLU A 51 11.13 -6.13 -6.65
N LEU A 52 12.02 -6.29 -5.66
CA LEU A 52 13.01 -5.29 -5.32
C LEU A 52 14.02 -5.09 -6.47
N GLU A 53 14.45 -6.16 -7.13
CA GLU A 53 15.26 -6.09 -8.36
C GLU A 53 14.53 -5.30 -9.46
N ALA A 54 13.25 -5.58 -9.69
CA ALA A 54 12.46 -4.85 -10.68
C ALA A 54 12.31 -3.36 -10.33
N LEU A 55 12.06 -3.03 -9.06
CA LEU A 55 12.01 -1.64 -8.59
C LEU A 55 13.36 -0.93 -8.80
N ASN A 56 14.48 -1.60 -8.50
CA ASN A 56 15.81 -1.08 -8.76
C ASN A 56 16.11 -0.90 -10.26
N ALA A 57 15.47 -1.70 -11.13
CA ALA A 57 15.52 -1.55 -12.58
C ALA A 57 14.57 -0.46 -13.12
N GLY A 58 13.83 0.24 -12.26
CA GLY A 58 12.95 1.35 -12.63
C GLY A 58 11.48 0.97 -12.82
N ALA A 59 11.06 -0.24 -12.41
CA ALA A 59 9.64 -0.57 -12.34
C ALA A 59 8.89 0.34 -11.36
N ALA A 60 7.64 0.67 -11.69
CA ALA A 60 6.78 1.47 -10.82
C ALA A 60 6.05 0.60 -9.79
N VAL A 61 5.61 1.18 -8.67
CA VAL A 61 4.61 0.57 -7.79
C VAL A 61 3.22 0.93 -8.31
N HIS A 62 2.43 -0.06 -8.69
CA HIS A 62 1.05 0.13 -9.15
C HIS A 62 0.07 -0.10 -8.02
N VAL A 63 -0.89 0.82 -7.88
CA VAL A 63 -2.05 0.64 -7.02
C VAL A 63 -3.26 0.29 -7.88
N ARG A 64 -3.89 -0.86 -7.61
CA ARG A 64 -5.08 -1.32 -8.35
C ARG A 64 -6.33 -1.18 -7.49
N LEU A 65 -7.33 -0.48 -8.05
CA LEU A 65 -8.65 -0.27 -7.48
C LEU A 65 -9.65 -1.19 -8.20
N ILE A 66 -10.34 -2.08 -7.47
CA ILE A 66 -11.26 -3.06 -8.06
C ILE A 66 -12.71 -2.52 -8.01
N GLY A 67 -13.27 -2.11 -9.15
CA GLY A 67 -14.67 -1.67 -9.25
C GLY A 67 -14.83 -0.24 -9.74
N THR A 68 -16.02 0.34 -9.56
CA THR A 68 -16.41 1.66 -10.10
C THR A 68 -16.70 2.74 -9.03
N GLY A 69 -16.64 2.39 -7.74
CA GLY A 69 -16.63 3.32 -6.60
C GLY A 69 -15.35 3.12 -5.76
N HIS A 70 -15.05 3.97 -4.77
CA HIS A 70 -13.78 3.88 -4.01
C HIS A 70 -13.64 2.51 -3.33
N PRO A 71 -12.82 1.59 -3.87
CA PRO A 71 -12.89 0.18 -3.53
C PRO A 71 -11.65 -0.27 -2.73
N PRO A 72 -11.55 -1.57 -2.39
CA PRO A 72 -10.32 -2.15 -1.84
C PRO A 72 -9.09 -1.79 -2.69
N ILE A 73 -7.98 -1.52 -2.00
CA ILE A 73 -6.71 -1.06 -2.57
C ILE A 73 -5.74 -2.24 -2.61
N MET A 74 -5.09 -2.47 -3.76
CA MET A 74 -4.01 -3.44 -3.93
C MET A 74 -2.74 -2.75 -4.40
N VAL A 75 -1.57 -3.14 -3.88
CA VAL A 75 -0.26 -2.56 -4.23
C VAL A 75 0.66 -3.64 -4.80
N GLU A 76 1.13 -3.43 -6.02
CA GLU A 76 1.94 -4.39 -6.79
C GLU A 76 3.15 -3.68 -7.41
N VAL A 77 4.18 -4.43 -7.79
CA VAL A 77 5.25 -3.91 -8.66
C VAL A 77 4.80 -4.08 -10.11
N GLY A 78 4.83 -2.99 -10.88
CA GLY A 78 4.54 -2.95 -12.30
C GLY A 78 5.66 -3.58 -13.14
N PRO A 79 5.47 -3.71 -14.45
CA PRO A 79 6.52 -4.19 -15.35
C PRO A 79 7.72 -3.22 -15.35
N VAL A 80 8.91 -3.77 -15.57
CA VAL A 80 10.12 -2.96 -15.83
C VAL A 80 9.94 -2.25 -17.18
N PRO A 81 10.21 -0.93 -17.28
CA PRO A 81 10.10 -0.23 -18.55
C PRO A 81 10.96 -0.88 -19.65
N GLY A 82 10.33 -1.28 -20.76
CA GLY A 82 11.01 -1.86 -21.93
C GLY A 82 10.99 -3.39 -22.03
N GLU A 83 10.50 -4.11 -21.01
CA GLU A 83 10.12 -5.51 -21.15
C GLU A 83 8.68 -5.60 -21.69
N HIS A 84 8.52 -6.14 -22.90
CA HIS A 84 7.23 -6.41 -23.55
C HIS A 84 6.84 -7.88 -23.42
#